data_AF-I4A2M9-F1
#
_entry.id   AF-I4A2M9-F1
#
_cell.length_a   1.000
_cell.length_b   1.000
_cell.length_c   1.000
_cell.angle_alpha   90.00
_cell.angle_beta   90.00
_cell.angle_gamma   90.00
#
_symmetry.space_group_name_H-M   'P 1'
#
loop_
_entity.id
_entity.type
_entity.pdbx_description
1 polymer ?
#
loop_
_entity_poly.entity_id
_entity_poly.type
_entity_poly.pdbx_seq_one_letter_code
_entity_poly.pdbx_strand_id
1 'polypeptide(L)'
;MELPKFLLADNSSVEDAFVLHTEYPRFLINVHTDEVEWFDEIDEEEEEIQTQVNDLIQEAFEFFEDELDAYEELDEEEDEEV
;
A
#
# COMPACT_ATOMS: atom_id res chain seq x y z
N MET A 1 -17.43 -10.62 4.55
CA MET A 1 -16.75 -9.92 3.45
C MET A 1 -15.28 -10.12 3.70
N GLU A 2 -14.54 -10.59 2.71
CA GLU A 2 -13.09 -10.78 2.80
C GLU A 2 -12.43 -9.49 2.32
N LEU A 3 -11.56 -8.90 3.14
CA LEU A 3 -10.83 -7.69 2.78
C LEU A 3 -9.65 -8.08 1.87
N PRO A 4 -9.36 -7.32 0.81
CA PRO A 4 -8.12 -7.45 0.07
C PRO A 4 -6.90 -7.22 0.96
N LYS A 5 -5.77 -7.86 0.61
CA LYS A 5 -4.51 -7.73 1.35
C LYS A 5 -4.04 -6.27 1.43
N PHE A 6 -4.08 -5.57 0.30
CA PHE A 6 -3.73 -4.15 0.19
C PHE A 6 -4.92 -3.32 -0.28
N LEU A 7 -5.00 -2.09 0.22
CA LEU A 7 -5.99 -1.10 -0.19
C LEU A 7 -5.30 0.25 -0.36
N LEU A 8 -5.63 0.95 -1.44
CA LEU A 8 -5.27 2.36 -1.60
C LEU A 8 -6.12 3.20 -0.64
N ALA A 9 -5.46 4.07 0.12
CA ALA A 9 -6.08 5.00 1.04
C ALA A 9 -5.67 6.44 0.70
N ASP A 10 -6.66 7.32 0.63
CA ASP A 10 -6.49 8.75 0.33
C ASP A 10 -7.26 9.58 1.36
N ASN A 11 -6.79 10.80 1.61
CA ASN A 11 -7.43 11.76 2.48
C ASN A 11 -7.44 13.15 1.86
N SER A 12 -8.62 13.70 1.53
CA SER A 12 -8.77 15.06 0.96
C SER A 12 -8.08 16.24 1.70
N SER A 13 -7.63 16.05 2.94
CA SER A 13 -6.90 17.07 3.72
C SER A 13 -5.38 16.88 3.71
N VAL A 14 -4.87 15.78 3.14
CA VAL A 14 -3.46 15.43 3.04
C VAL A 14 -3.17 15.13 1.57
N GLU A 15 -2.08 15.67 1.02
CA GLU A 15 -1.76 15.48 -0.41
C GLU A 15 -1.09 14.14 -0.70
N ASP A 16 -0.91 13.29 0.32
CA ASP A 16 -0.19 12.01 0.22
C ASP A 16 -1.14 10.84 0.01
N ALA A 17 -0.69 9.87 -0.80
CA ALA A 17 -1.31 8.55 -0.91
C ALA A 17 -0.77 7.59 0.15
N PHE A 18 -1.62 6.65 0.56
CA PHE A 18 -1.26 5.61 1.53
C PHE A 18 -1.67 4.23 1.02
N VAL A 19 -0.94 3.21 1.44
CA VAL A 19 -1.32 1.81 1.26
C VAL A 19 -1.61 1.20 2.62
N LEU A 20 -2.81 0.65 2.79
CA LEU A 20 -3.22 -0.06 3.99
C LEU A 20 -3.04 -1.57 3.78
N HIS A 21 -2.19 -2.19 4.59
CA HIS A 21 -2.09 -3.64 4.69
C HIS A 21 -3.08 -4.15 5.75
N THR A 22 -4.01 -5.02 5.35
CA THR A 22 -5.13 -5.46 6.21
C THR A 22 -4.88 -6.79 6.94
N GLU A 23 -3.80 -7.49 6.60
CA GLU A 23 -3.39 -8.74 7.24
C GLU A 23 -2.30 -8.52 8.29
N TYR A 24 -2.02 -9.50 9.15
CA TYR A 24 -0.99 -9.37 10.17
C TYR A 24 0.41 -9.47 9.55
N PRO A 25 1.36 -8.58 9.92
CA PRO A 25 1.18 -7.39 10.76
C PRO A 25 0.46 -6.27 10.00
N ARG A 26 -0.56 -5.65 10.62
CA ARG A 26 -1.33 -4.59 9.98
C ARG A 26 -0.60 -3.26 10.08
N PHE A 27 -0.50 -2.57 8.95
CA PHE A 27 0.15 -1.28 8.87
C PHE A 27 -0.46 -0.37 7.82
N LEU A 28 -0.20 0.91 7.96
CA LEU A 28 -0.43 1.93 6.95
C LEU A 28 0.91 2.52 6.55
N ILE A 29 1.25 2.49 5.27
CA ILE A 29 2.46 3.12 4.75
C ILE A 29 2.11 4.36 3.92
N ASN A 30 2.83 5.45 4.15
CA ASN A 30 2.84 6.60 3.26
C ASN A 30 3.85 6.33 2.14
N VAL A 31 3.37 6.20 0.91
CA VAL A 31 4.22 5.84 -0.24
C VAL A 31 5.09 6.99 -0.74
N HIS A 32 4.86 8.22 -0.27
CA HIS A 32 5.68 9.38 -0.60
C HIS A 32 6.83 9.60 0.39
N THR A 33 6.62 9.25 1.67
CA THR A 33 7.61 9.51 2.74
C THR A 33 8.25 8.25 3.30
N ASP A 34 7.83 7.07 2.85
CA ASP A 34 8.20 5.74 3.36
C ASP A 34 7.89 5.55 4.86
N GLU A 35 7.01 6.38 5.43
CA GLU A 35 6.63 6.31 6.84
C GLU A 35 5.60 5.21 7.06
N VAL A 36 5.88 4.30 8.00
CA VAL A 36 5.02 3.17 8.33
C VAL A 36 4.43 3.35 9.73
N GLU A 37 3.10 3.38 9.80
CA GLU A 37 2.35 3.35 11.05
C GLU A 37 1.81 1.93 11.30
N TRP A 38 2.21 1.33 12.41
CA TRP A 38 1.86 -0.04 12.76
C TRP A 38 0.63 -0.09 13.67
N PHE A 39 -0.34 -0.95 13.33
CA PHE A 39 -1.53 -1.17 14.16
C PHE A 39 -1.39 -2.36 15.11
N ASP A 40 -0.41 -3.23 14.87
CA ASP A 40 -0.13 -4.41 15.66
C ASP A 40 1.21 -4.28 16.38
N GLU A 41 1.33 -4.92 17.54
CA GLU A 41 2.62 -5.09 18.23
C GLU A 41 3.42 -6.15 17.49
N ILE A 42 4.53 -5.74 16.86
CA ILE A 42 5.43 -6.66 16.15
C ILE A 42 6.54 -7.10 17.10
N ASP A 43 6.78 -8.40 17.17
CA ASP A 43 7.97 -8.92 17.82
C ASP A 43 9.17 -8.83 16.86
N GLU A 44 9.88 -7.70 16.94
CA GLU A 44 11.02 -7.41 16.07
C GLU A 44 12.25 -8.29 16.37
N GLU A 45 12.25 -9.08 17.46
CA GLU A 45 13.39 -9.94 17.81
C GLU A 45 13.46 -11.21 16.94
N GLU A 46 12.39 -11.56 16.23
CA GLU A 46 12.35 -12.71 15.32
C GLU A 46 12.82 -12.34 13.89
N GLU A 47 13.92 -12.97 13.45
CA GLU A 47 14.54 -12.75 12.13
C GLU A 47 13.58 -13.06 10.96
N GLU A 48 12.69 -14.02 11.15
CA GLU A 48 11.62 -14.36 10.19
C GLU A 48 10.61 -13.21 10.03
N ILE A 49 10.24 -12.54 11.13
CA ILE A 49 9.30 -11.41 11.12
C ILE A 49 9.90 -10.20 10.43
N GLN A 50 11.19 -9.90 10.65
CA GLN A 50 11.85 -8.79 9.96
C GLN A 50 11.89 -9.00 8.44
N THR A 51 12.18 -10.23 8.00
CA THR A 51 12.19 -10.56 6.57
C THR A 51 10.79 -10.40 5.97
N GLN A 52 9.78 -10.97 6.64
CA GLN A 52 8.39 -10.86 6.22
C GLN A 52 7.92 -9.39 6.15
N VAL A 53 8.26 -8.57 7.14
CA VAL A 53 7.91 -7.14 7.16
C VAL A 53 8.53 -6.40 5.98
N ASN A 54 9.80 -6.64 5.67
CA ASN A 54 10.45 -6.03 4.52
C ASN A 54 9.79 -6.43 3.20
N ASP A 55 9.48 -7.73 3.05
CA ASP A 55 8.78 -8.23 1.86
C ASP A 55 7.39 -7.57 1.72
N LEU A 56 6.64 -7.46 2.82
CA LEU A 56 5.31 -6.82 2.82
C LEU A 56 5.35 -5.33 2.47
N ILE A 57 6.38 -4.62 2.94
CA ILE A 57 6.58 -3.20 2.59
C ILE A 57 6.88 -3.08 1.09
N GLN A 58 7.74 -3.94 0.54
CA GLN A 58 8.02 -3.95 -0.90
C GLN A 58 6.76 -4.26 -1.71
N GLU A 59 5.99 -5.28 -1.32
CA GLU A 59 4.71 -5.61 -1.96
C GLU A 59 3.71 -4.45 -1.92
N ALA A 60 3.72 -3.63 -0.86
CA ALA A 60 2.85 -2.46 -0.75
C ALA A 60 3.21 -1.36 -1.77
N PHE A 61 4.50 -1.15 -2.04
CA PHE A 61 4.95 -0.22 -3.08
C PHE A 61 4.65 -0.75 -4.49
N GLU A 62 4.91 -2.04 -4.74
CA GLU A 62 4.57 -2.68 -6.01
C GLU A 62 3.06 -2.57 -6.28
N PHE A 63 2.22 -2.80 -5.26
CA PHE A 63 0.78 -2.58 -5.37
C PHE A 63 0.40 -1.14 -5.73
N PHE A 64 1.08 -0.13 -5.15
CA PHE A 64 0.82 1.26 -5.47
C PHE A 64 1.21 1.62 -6.90
N GLU A 65 2.36 1.12 -7.38
CA GLU A 65 2.79 1.30 -8.77
C GLU A 65 1.79 0.65 -9.74
N ASP A 66 1.36 -0.58 -9.48
CA ASP A 66 0.37 -1.29 -10.30
C ASP A 66 -0.98 -0.54 -10.35
N GLU A 67 -1.44 0.03 -9.22
CA GLU A 67 -2.69 0.82 -9.20
C GLU A 67 -2.54 2.15 -9.94
N LEU A 68 -1.38 2.81 -9.85
CA LEU A 68 -1.10 4.02 -10.62
C LEU A 68 -1.10 3.75 -12.13
N ASP A 69 -0.41 2.70 -12.57
CA ASP A 69 -0.38 2.29 -13.98
C ASP A 69 -1.79 2.00 -14.48
N ALA A 70 -2.62 1.30 -13.68
CA ALA A 70 -4.00 1.05 -14.02
C ALA A 70 -4.84 2.33 -14.15
N TYR A 71 -4.60 3.36 -13.34
CA TYR A 71 -5.27 4.65 -13.48
C TYR A 71 -4.79 5.42 -14.72
N GLU A 72 -3.50 5.40 -15.03
CA GLU A 72 -2.96 6.01 -16.25
C GLU A 72 -3.54 5.35 -17.51
N GLU A 73 -3.62 4.00 -17.55
CA GLU A 73 -4.24 3.27 -18.66
C GLU A 73 -5.73 3.60 -18.82
N LEU A 74 -6.46 3.76 -17.72
CA LEU A 74 -7.88 4.12 -17.76
C LEU A 74 -8.12 5.52 -18.35
N ASP A 75 -7.29 6.50 -17.98
CA ASP A 75 -7.38 7.86 -18.52
C ASP A 75 -7.02 7.88 -20.02
N GLU A 76 -6.05 7.08 -20.47
CA GLU A 76 -5.70 6.97 -21.90
C GLU A 76 -6.80 6.32 -22.74
N GLU A 77 -7.48 5.29 -22.23
CA GLU A 77 -8.62 4.67 -22.93
C GLU A 77 -9.82 5.62 -23.05
N GLU A 78 -10.09 6.48 -22.06
CA GLU A 78 -11.17 7.48 -22.15
C GLU A 78 -10.88 8.55 -23.21
N ASP A 79 -9.61 8.92 -23.44
CA ASP A 79 -9.20 9.90 -24.46
C ASP A 79 -9.20 9.32 -25.89
N GLU A 80 -9.04 8.01 -26.07
CA GLU A 80 -9.12 7.36 -27.40
C GLU A 80 -10.56 7.12 -27.91
N GLU A 81 -11.56 7.13 -27.03
CA GLU A 81 -12.98 6.97 -27.40
C GLU A 81 -13.67 8.29 -27.85
N VAL A 82 -12.97 9.44 -27.90
CA VAL A 82 -13.54 10.78 -28.21
C VAL A 82 -13.27 11.31 -29.63
#